data_AF-A0A8H4QGC6-F1
#
_entry.id   AF-A0A8H4QGC6-F1
#
_cell.length_a   1.000
_cell.length_b   1.000
_cell.length_c   1.000
_cell.angle_alpha   90.00
_cell.angle_beta   90.00
_cell.angle_gamma   90.00
#
_symmetry.space_group_name_H-M   'P 1'
#
loop_
_entity.id
_entity.type
_entity.pdbx_description
1 polymer ?
#
loop_
_entity_poly.entity_id
_entity_poly.type
_entity_poly.pdbx_seq_one_letter_code
_entity_poly.pdbx_strand_id
1 'polypeptide(L)'
;MAVRARSQALNKKNWLTGLNPANKVLLAVGNQTPAQDYILAQQLRNILMQHLAFLYKQYPGMIIVSPATPMAGWPIASLNDLKYGITDGNTSIRNMEYVWLANFCGNPAISCPVGYVEPARGKGEGKVPVGLMGIGDWGSEDALLAWGREAEVYLNEVYEGGRRKPADWVDVFVNSSSKESAKASASK
;
A
#
# COMPACT_ATOMS: atom_id res chain seq x y z
N MET A 1 6.23 18.85 -7.62
CA MET A 1 7.15 18.03 -6.79
C MET A 1 8.61 18.16 -7.25
N ALA A 2 8.93 17.92 -8.53
CA ALA A 2 10.29 18.05 -9.08
C ALA A 2 10.92 19.44 -8.86
N VAL A 3 10.17 20.53 -9.03
CA VAL A 3 10.64 21.91 -8.77
C VAL A 3 11.10 22.10 -7.32
N ARG A 4 10.37 21.54 -6.34
CA ARG A 4 10.73 21.59 -4.92
C ARG A 4 11.94 20.70 -4.61
N ALA A 5 12.02 19.52 -5.20
CA ALA A 5 13.20 18.65 -5.07
C ALA A 5 14.46 19.33 -5.63
N ARG A 6 14.34 20.06 -6.75
CA ARG A 6 15.43 20.82 -7.35
C ARG A 6 15.88 21.99 -6.49
N SER A 7 14.98 22.68 -5.81
CA SER A 7 15.34 23.84 -4.97
C SER A 7 16.11 23.45 -3.70
N GLN A 8 15.90 22.23 -3.20
CA GLN A 8 16.54 21.70 -1.99
C GLN A 8 17.67 20.70 -2.28
N ALA A 9 18.11 20.59 -3.53
CA ALA A 9 19.09 19.57 -3.91
C ALA A 9 20.49 19.84 -3.32
N LEU A 10 21.11 18.77 -2.81
CA LEU A 10 22.48 18.78 -2.26
C LEU A 10 23.50 19.31 -3.27
N ASN A 11 23.34 18.96 -4.55
CA ASN A 11 24.16 19.48 -5.65
C ASN A 11 23.28 20.18 -6.67
N LYS A 12 23.36 21.51 -6.75
CA LYS A 12 22.55 22.31 -7.68
C LYS A 12 22.86 22.05 -9.17
N LYS A 13 24.09 21.63 -9.51
CA LYS A 13 24.50 21.34 -10.91
C LYS A 13 23.91 20.02 -11.40
N ASN A 14 23.80 19.04 -10.52
CA ASN A 14 23.12 17.77 -10.78
C ASN A 14 22.19 17.46 -9.62
N TRP A 15 20.97 18.00 -9.69
CA TRP A 15 20.00 17.99 -8.60
C TRP A 15 19.44 16.60 -8.26
N LEU A 16 19.71 15.61 -9.11
CA LEU A 16 19.36 14.21 -8.90
C LEU A 16 20.46 13.42 -8.15
N THR A 17 21.59 14.05 -7.83
CA THR A 17 22.70 13.41 -7.11
C THR A 17 22.26 12.95 -5.72
N GLY A 18 22.69 11.75 -5.31
CA GLY A 18 22.36 11.17 -4.01
C GLY A 18 21.05 10.37 -3.98
N LEU A 19 20.26 10.38 -5.05
CA LEU A 19 19.06 9.56 -5.17
C LEU A 19 19.37 8.17 -5.73
N ASN A 20 18.54 7.18 -5.37
CA ASN A 20 18.59 5.86 -5.99
C ASN A 20 18.18 5.95 -7.49
N PRO A 21 18.61 5.00 -8.35
CA PRO A 21 18.32 5.06 -9.78
C PRO A 21 16.82 5.18 -10.12
N ALA A 22 15.95 4.42 -9.44
CA ALA A 22 14.51 4.45 -9.67
C ALA A 22 13.89 5.85 -9.42
N ASN A 23 14.26 6.51 -8.32
CA ASN A 23 13.79 7.85 -8.00
C ASN A 23 14.30 8.89 -8.98
N LYS A 24 15.51 8.72 -9.53
CA LYS A 24 16.01 9.60 -10.59
C LYS A 24 15.13 9.54 -11.83
N VAL A 25 14.73 8.32 -12.23
CA VAL A 25 13.81 8.11 -13.36
C VAL A 25 12.46 8.77 -13.06
N LEU A 26 11.86 8.46 -11.92
CA LEU A 26 10.56 9.02 -11.52
C LEU A 26 10.55 10.56 -11.51
N LEU A 27 11.56 11.18 -10.91
CA LEU A 27 11.66 12.64 -10.84
C LEU A 27 11.99 13.27 -12.19
N ALA A 28 12.77 12.59 -13.04
CA ALA A 28 13.03 13.05 -14.40
C ALA A 28 11.75 13.05 -15.24
N VAL A 29 10.93 12.00 -15.15
CA VAL A 29 9.61 11.92 -15.81
C VAL A 29 8.67 12.98 -15.26
N GLY A 30 8.55 13.11 -13.94
CA GLY A 30 7.70 14.13 -13.31
C GLY A 30 8.13 15.58 -13.60
N ASN A 31 9.37 15.79 -14.06
CA ASN A 31 9.84 17.11 -14.50
C ASN A 31 9.36 17.45 -15.93
N GLN A 32 8.86 16.48 -16.68
CA GLN A 32 8.27 16.68 -18.01
C GLN A 32 6.76 16.97 -17.94
N THR A 33 6.18 17.11 -16.75
CA THR A 33 4.76 17.42 -16.56
C THR A 33 4.57 18.94 -16.42
N PRO A 34 4.06 19.64 -17.46
CA PRO A 34 3.79 21.07 -17.40
C PRO A 34 2.68 21.43 -16.39
N ALA A 35 2.60 22.71 -16.03
CA ALA A 35 1.56 23.22 -15.14
C ALA A 35 0.14 23.02 -15.70
N GLN A 36 -0.02 23.01 -17.03
CA GLN A 36 -1.30 22.75 -17.68
C GLN A 36 -1.84 21.36 -17.34
N ASP A 37 -1.00 20.32 -17.40
CA ASP A 37 -1.39 18.95 -17.05
C ASP A 37 -1.84 18.85 -15.60
N TYR A 38 -1.20 19.60 -14.71
CA TYR A 38 -1.61 19.66 -13.31
C TYR A 38 -3.01 20.26 -13.15
N ILE A 39 -3.33 21.34 -13.88
CA ILE A 39 -4.66 21.96 -13.87
C ILE A 39 -5.72 20.99 -14.43
N LEU A 40 -5.42 20.33 -15.55
CA LEU A 40 -6.30 19.31 -16.14
C LEU A 40 -6.54 18.15 -15.17
N ALA A 41 -5.50 17.71 -14.45
CA ALA A 41 -5.65 16.70 -13.40
C ALA A 41 -6.57 17.16 -12.27
N GLN A 42 -6.51 18.43 -11.85
CA GLN A 42 -7.45 18.94 -10.84
C GLN A 42 -8.90 19.02 -11.36
N GLN A 43 -9.11 19.32 -12.64
CA GLN A 43 -10.44 19.26 -13.25
C GLN A 43 -10.98 17.83 -13.29
N LEU A 44 -10.14 16.86 -13.67
CA LEU A 44 -10.49 15.45 -13.61
C LEU A 44 -10.82 15.01 -12.17
N ARG A 45 -10.02 15.43 -11.19
CA ARG A 45 -10.29 15.18 -9.77
C ARG A 45 -11.68 15.67 -9.37
N ASN A 46 -12.04 16.89 -9.75
CA ASN A 46 -13.35 17.46 -9.46
C ASN A 46 -14.49 16.62 -10.09
N ILE A 47 -14.35 16.18 -11.34
CA ILE A 47 -15.33 15.32 -12.00
C ILE A 47 -15.50 14.01 -11.22
N LEU A 48 -14.41 13.32 -10.89
CA LEU A 48 -14.46 12.07 -10.14
C LEU A 48 -15.11 12.24 -8.76
N MET A 49 -14.79 13.32 -8.04
CA MET A 49 -15.42 13.63 -6.76
C MET A 49 -16.93 13.88 -6.90
N GLN A 50 -17.39 14.51 -7.98
CA GLN A 50 -18.83 14.70 -8.25
C GLN A 50 -19.53 13.36 -8.49
N HIS A 51 -18.92 12.44 -9.24
CA HIS A 51 -19.46 11.09 -9.44
C HIS A 51 -19.54 10.31 -8.11
N LEU A 52 -18.48 10.34 -7.31
CA LEU A 52 -18.48 9.67 -6.00
C LEU A 52 -19.51 10.28 -5.05
N ALA A 53 -19.60 11.61 -4.98
CA ALA A 53 -20.59 12.30 -4.17
C ALA A 53 -22.04 11.97 -4.59
N PHE A 54 -22.29 11.81 -5.89
CA PHE A 54 -23.57 11.34 -6.38
C PHE A 54 -23.89 9.92 -5.88
N LEU A 55 -22.91 9.00 -5.97
CA LEU A 55 -23.11 7.62 -5.50
C LEU A 55 -23.36 7.54 -3.99
N TYR A 56 -22.61 8.26 -3.17
CA TYR A 56 -22.81 8.25 -1.71
C TYR A 56 -24.12 8.90 -1.29
N LYS A 57 -24.60 9.92 -2.02
CA LYS A 57 -25.94 10.48 -1.80
C LYS A 57 -27.05 9.51 -2.19
N GLN A 58 -26.87 8.78 -3.30
CA GLN A 58 -27.84 7.79 -3.76
C GLN A 58 -27.87 6.55 -2.86
N TYR A 59 -26.71 6.16 -2.32
CA TYR A 59 -26.53 4.98 -1.48
C TYR A 59 -25.79 5.33 -0.18
N PRO A 60 -26.48 5.91 0.82
CA PRO A 60 -25.88 6.23 2.11
C PRO A 60 -25.31 4.98 2.79
N GLY A 61 -24.07 5.07 3.28
CA GLY A 61 -23.37 3.95 3.92
C GLY A 61 -22.77 2.93 2.93
N MET A 62 -22.79 3.21 1.63
CA MET A 62 -22.13 2.37 0.62
C MET A 62 -20.62 2.31 0.86
N ILE A 63 -20.06 1.11 0.74
CA ILE A 63 -18.61 0.86 0.69
C ILE A 63 -18.28 0.30 -0.69
N ILE A 64 -17.39 0.97 -1.41
CA ILE A 64 -16.86 0.45 -2.69
C ILE A 64 -15.77 -0.57 -2.36
N VAL A 65 -16.01 -1.83 -2.71
CA VAL A 65 -15.09 -2.94 -2.41
C VAL A 65 -14.33 -3.34 -3.67
N SER A 66 -13.01 -3.45 -3.55
CA SER A 66 -12.10 -3.89 -4.61
C SER A 66 -10.94 -4.71 -4.02
N PRO A 67 -10.20 -5.51 -4.81
CA PRO A 67 -8.92 -6.04 -4.35
C PRO A 67 -7.98 -4.90 -3.95
N ALA A 68 -7.20 -5.08 -2.89
CA ALA A 68 -6.18 -4.08 -2.51
C ALA A 68 -5.07 -3.97 -3.59
N THR A 69 -4.74 -5.10 -4.23
CA THR A 69 -3.88 -5.18 -5.41
C THR A 69 -4.37 -6.32 -6.30
N PRO A 70 -4.27 -6.19 -7.64
CA PRO A 70 -4.60 -7.28 -8.56
C PRO A 70 -3.52 -8.37 -8.63
N MET A 71 -2.40 -8.22 -7.93
CA MET A 71 -1.25 -9.14 -8.03
C MET A 71 -1.02 -9.92 -6.73
N ALA A 72 -0.73 -11.21 -6.87
CA ALA A 72 -0.32 -12.10 -5.79
C ALA A 72 1.15 -11.87 -5.39
N GLY A 73 1.45 -10.64 -4.97
CA GLY A 73 2.80 -10.18 -4.66
C GLY A 73 3.64 -9.86 -5.90
N TRP A 74 4.84 -9.35 -5.66
CA TRP A 74 5.82 -9.02 -6.69
C TRP A 74 7.18 -9.59 -6.30
N PRO A 75 7.63 -10.69 -6.93
CA PRO A 75 8.89 -11.33 -6.56
C PRO A 75 10.09 -10.49 -6.99
N ILE A 76 11.15 -10.53 -6.19
CA ILE A 76 12.46 -9.98 -6.53
C ILE A 76 13.01 -10.79 -7.70
N ALA A 77 13.26 -10.15 -8.85
CA ALA A 77 13.61 -10.86 -10.08
C ALA A 77 15.10 -11.21 -10.14
N SER A 78 15.97 -10.37 -9.58
CA SER A 78 17.41 -10.58 -9.57
C SER A 78 18.11 -10.06 -8.31
N LEU A 79 19.28 -10.61 -7.97
CA LEU A 79 20.15 -10.07 -6.91
C LEU A 79 20.64 -8.65 -7.22
N ASN A 80 20.67 -8.26 -8.50
CA ASN A 80 21.02 -6.90 -8.90
C ASN A 80 19.91 -5.90 -8.53
N ASP A 81 18.64 -6.33 -8.50
CA ASP A 81 17.52 -5.49 -8.08
C ASP A 81 17.69 -5.05 -6.62
N LEU A 82 18.24 -5.93 -5.77
CA LEU A 82 18.55 -5.63 -4.37
C LEU A 82 19.68 -4.60 -4.22
N LYS A 83 20.61 -4.56 -5.17
CA LYS A 83 21.78 -3.67 -5.11
C LYS A 83 21.52 -2.31 -5.75
N TYR A 84 20.79 -2.28 -6.87
CA TYR A 84 20.63 -1.09 -7.71
C TYR A 84 19.18 -0.57 -7.78
N GLY A 85 18.22 -1.34 -7.27
CA GLY A 85 16.80 -1.09 -7.43
C GLY A 85 16.29 -1.51 -8.81
N ILE A 86 14.98 -1.33 -9.03
CA ILE A 86 14.29 -1.64 -10.27
C ILE A 86 13.36 -0.48 -10.66
N THR A 87 13.16 -0.30 -11.96
CA THR A 87 12.14 0.62 -12.51
C THR A 87 11.27 -0.14 -13.51
N ASP A 88 10.22 -0.79 -13.01
CA ASP A 88 9.16 -1.38 -13.83
C ASP A 88 7.87 -0.62 -13.60
N GLY A 89 7.61 0.35 -14.47
CA GLY A 89 6.45 1.22 -14.39
C GLY A 89 5.13 0.46 -14.61
N ASN A 90 5.12 -0.54 -15.48
CA ASN A 90 3.92 -1.31 -15.79
C ASN A 90 3.47 -2.13 -14.59
N THR A 91 4.39 -2.87 -13.97
CA THR A 91 4.08 -3.66 -12.77
C THR A 91 3.73 -2.75 -11.59
N SER A 92 4.39 -1.60 -11.45
CA SER A 92 4.07 -0.60 -10.42
C SER A 92 2.65 -0.03 -10.57
N ILE A 93 2.26 0.36 -11.80
CA ILE A 93 0.92 0.87 -12.10
C ILE A 93 -0.13 -0.22 -11.87
N ARG A 94 0.14 -1.45 -12.35
CA ARG A 94 -0.76 -2.58 -12.12
C ARG A 94 -0.95 -2.85 -10.63
N ASN A 95 0.11 -2.76 -9.81
CA ASN A 95 -0.01 -2.93 -8.36
C ASN A 95 -0.91 -1.88 -7.69
N MET A 96 -1.01 -0.69 -8.27
CA MET A 96 -1.74 0.46 -7.70
C MET A 96 -3.12 0.69 -8.34
N GLU A 97 -3.59 -0.24 -9.17
CA GLU A 97 -4.77 -0.07 -10.04
C GLU A 97 -6.04 0.37 -9.29
N TYR A 98 -6.24 -0.09 -8.06
CA TYR A 98 -7.43 0.23 -7.28
C TYR A 98 -7.20 1.34 -6.25
N VAL A 99 -6.00 1.46 -5.70
CA VAL A 99 -5.71 2.36 -4.55
C VAL A 99 -5.63 3.83 -4.93
N TRP A 100 -5.40 4.15 -6.21
CA TRP A 100 -5.18 5.54 -6.63
C TRP A 100 -6.41 6.42 -6.44
N LEU A 101 -7.63 5.89 -6.61
CA LEU A 101 -8.87 6.67 -6.56
C LEU A 101 -9.10 7.28 -5.17
N ALA A 102 -8.92 6.49 -4.12
CA ALA A 102 -9.05 6.95 -2.73
C ALA A 102 -8.03 8.06 -2.42
N ASN A 103 -6.77 7.87 -2.81
CA ASN A 103 -5.72 8.89 -2.65
C ASN A 103 -6.01 10.17 -3.44
N PHE A 104 -6.51 10.03 -4.67
CA PHE A 104 -6.76 11.15 -5.56
C PHE A 104 -7.99 11.96 -5.14
N CYS A 105 -9.05 11.30 -4.67
CA CYS A 105 -10.30 11.96 -4.25
C CYS A 105 -10.36 12.27 -2.74
N GLY A 106 -9.45 11.72 -1.95
CA GLY A 106 -9.38 11.95 -0.50
C GLY A 106 -10.41 11.15 0.31
N ASN A 107 -10.96 10.07 -0.25
CA ASN A 107 -11.87 9.18 0.47
C ASN A 107 -11.10 8.35 1.49
N PRO A 108 -11.68 8.07 2.67
CA PRO A 108 -11.11 7.10 3.59
C PRO A 108 -11.18 5.70 2.96
N ALA A 109 -10.15 4.89 3.22
CA ALA A 109 -10.08 3.52 2.76
C ALA A 109 -9.36 2.64 3.78
N ILE A 110 -9.77 1.37 3.87
CA ILE A 110 -9.15 0.36 4.71
C ILE A 110 -8.82 -0.87 3.86
N SER A 111 -7.67 -1.49 4.10
CA SER A 111 -7.29 -2.76 3.48
C SER A 111 -7.27 -3.85 4.53
N CYS A 112 -8.09 -4.88 4.33
CA CYS A 112 -8.24 -6.00 5.26
C CYS A 112 -7.77 -7.30 4.59
N PRO A 113 -7.01 -8.16 5.30
CA PRO A 113 -6.62 -9.47 4.77
C PRO A 113 -7.85 -10.39 4.71
N VAL A 114 -8.02 -11.10 3.61
CA VAL A 114 -9.20 -11.97 3.37
C VAL A 114 -8.83 -13.37 2.90
N GLY A 115 -7.55 -13.70 2.82
CA GLY A 115 -7.12 -15.04 2.47
C GLY A 115 -5.67 -15.08 2.02
N TYR A 116 -5.30 -16.21 1.42
CA TYR A 116 -3.95 -16.46 0.97
C TYR A 116 -3.96 -17.24 -0.35
N VAL A 117 -3.03 -16.90 -1.23
CA VAL A 117 -2.84 -17.58 -2.52
C VAL A 117 -1.44 -18.14 -2.62
N GLU A 118 -1.26 -19.13 -3.48
CA GLU A 118 0.07 -19.59 -3.83
C GLU A 118 0.84 -18.46 -4.54
N PRO A 119 2.15 -18.33 -4.32
CA PRO A 119 2.97 -17.35 -5.02
C PRO A 119 2.91 -17.61 -6.53
N ALA A 120 3.20 -16.57 -7.32
CA ALA A 120 3.34 -16.71 -8.76
C ALA A 120 4.28 -17.89 -9.10
N ARG A 121 3.87 -18.73 -10.07
CA ARG A 121 4.52 -20.02 -10.38
C ARG A 121 6.05 -19.91 -10.35
N GLY A 122 6.68 -20.64 -9.43
CA GLY A 122 8.13 -20.74 -9.29
C GLY A 122 8.84 -19.53 -8.68
N LYS A 123 8.13 -18.58 -8.06
CA LYS A 123 8.69 -17.34 -7.52
C LYS A 123 8.29 -17.06 -6.07
N GLY A 124 8.63 -17.97 -5.17
CA GLY A 124 8.48 -17.78 -3.72
C GLY A 124 8.08 -19.07 -3.01
N GLU A 125 8.18 -19.04 -1.69
CA GLU A 125 7.74 -20.11 -0.79
C GLU A 125 6.59 -19.62 0.09
N GLY A 126 5.78 -20.54 0.60
CA GLY A 126 4.64 -20.23 1.47
C GLY A 126 3.42 -19.74 0.70
N LYS A 127 2.50 -19.05 1.40
CA LYS A 127 1.33 -18.42 0.76
C LYS A 127 1.38 -16.92 0.91
N VAL A 128 0.98 -16.20 -0.13
CA VAL A 128 0.95 -14.74 -0.19
C VAL A 128 -0.42 -14.24 0.30
N PRO A 129 -0.48 -13.26 1.22
CA PRO A 129 -1.75 -12.71 1.68
C PRO A 129 -2.48 -11.95 0.57
N VAL A 130 -3.80 -12.10 0.52
CA VAL A 130 -4.70 -11.35 -0.34
C VAL A 130 -5.50 -10.36 0.51
N GLY A 131 -5.56 -9.11 0.06
CA GLY A 131 -6.32 -8.05 0.71
C GLY A 131 -7.53 -7.61 -0.10
N LEU A 132 -8.63 -7.31 0.59
CA LEU A 132 -9.73 -6.51 0.07
C LEU A 132 -9.63 -5.10 0.62
N MET A 133 -9.87 -4.13 -0.23
CA MET A 133 -9.92 -2.71 0.11
C MET A 133 -11.37 -2.22 0.05
N GLY A 134 -11.83 -1.59 1.12
CA GLY A 134 -13.08 -0.85 1.17
C GLY A 134 -12.80 0.66 1.11
N ILE A 135 -13.52 1.39 0.26
CA ILE A 135 -13.52 2.85 0.18
C ILE A 135 -14.87 3.37 0.65
N GLY A 136 -14.85 4.33 1.59
CA GLY A 136 -16.04 4.94 2.17
C GLY A 136 -16.27 6.38 1.73
N ASP A 137 -17.38 6.94 2.20
CA ASP A 137 -17.67 8.37 2.05
C ASP A 137 -16.71 9.22 2.90
N TRP A 138 -16.56 10.49 2.57
CA TRP A 138 -15.72 11.40 3.34
C TRP A 138 -16.24 11.52 4.78
N GLY A 139 -15.39 11.18 5.76
CA GLY A 139 -15.74 11.20 7.18
C GLY A 139 -16.42 9.94 7.73
N SER A 140 -16.43 8.83 6.96
CA SER A 140 -17.06 7.55 7.37
C SER A 140 -16.05 6.49 7.84
N GLU A 141 -14.98 6.90 8.53
CA GLU A 141 -13.94 5.99 9.02
C GLU A 141 -14.48 4.96 10.02
N ASP A 142 -15.48 5.33 10.81
CA ASP A 142 -16.16 4.46 11.77
C ASP A 142 -16.86 3.27 11.09
N ALA A 143 -17.60 3.53 10.00
CA ALA A 143 -18.25 2.50 9.20
C ALA A 143 -17.21 1.58 8.54
N LEU A 144 -16.10 2.12 8.06
CA LEU A 144 -15.01 1.33 7.50
C LEU A 144 -14.31 0.45 8.54
N LEU A 145 -14.12 0.94 9.76
CA LEU A 145 -13.56 0.15 10.86
C LEU A 145 -14.52 -0.97 11.29
N ALA A 146 -15.82 -0.70 11.33
CA ALA A 146 -16.84 -1.72 11.58
C ALA A 146 -16.81 -2.81 10.51
N TRP A 147 -16.75 -2.43 9.24
CA TRP A 147 -16.59 -3.37 8.13
C TRP A 147 -15.25 -4.13 8.21
N GLY A 148 -14.17 -3.47 8.60
CA GLY A 148 -12.87 -4.11 8.79
C GLY A 148 -12.88 -5.18 9.88
N ARG A 149 -13.67 -4.98 10.95
CA ARG A 149 -13.90 -6.01 11.97
C ARG A 149 -14.59 -7.24 11.39
N GLU A 150 -15.56 -7.08 10.50
CA GLU A 150 -16.21 -8.20 9.83
C GLU A 150 -15.22 -8.99 8.95
N ALA A 151 -14.32 -8.29 8.25
CA ALA A 151 -13.26 -8.95 7.48
C ALA A 151 -12.29 -9.74 8.39
N GLU A 152 -11.98 -9.24 9.59
CA GLU A 152 -11.20 -10.00 10.56
C GLU A 152 -11.96 -11.23 11.09
N VAL A 153 -13.25 -11.11 11.40
CA VAL A 153 -14.09 -12.24 11.80
C VAL A 153 -14.09 -13.31 10.71
N TYR A 154 -14.29 -12.90 9.46
CA TYR A 154 -14.24 -13.81 8.31
C TYR A 154 -12.90 -14.58 8.25
N LEU A 155 -11.76 -13.89 8.38
CA LEU A 155 -10.45 -14.54 8.29
C LEU A 155 -10.17 -15.50 9.46
N ASN A 156 -10.71 -15.24 10.64
CA ASN A 156 -10.47 -16.08 11.82
C ASN A 156 -11.46 -17.25 11.96
N GLU A 157 -12.72 -17.04 11.59
CA GLU A 157 -13.82 -17.97 11.88
C GLU A 157 -14.35 -18.70 10.65
N VAL A 158 -14.26 -18.09 9.45
CA VAL A 158 -14.90 -18.62 8.23
C VAL A 158 -13.86 -19.15 7.23
N TYR A 159 -12.75 -18.44 7.05
CA TYR A 159 -11.72 -18.82 6.08
C TYR A 159 -10.99 -20.11 6.49
N GLU A 160 -10.92 -21.08 5.58
CA GLU A 160 -10.31 -22.37 5.84
C GLU A 160 -8.79 -22.24 6.15
N GLY A 161 -8.38 -22.77 7.30
CA GLY A 161 -7.01 -22.64 7.81
C GLY A 161 -6.74 -21.33 8.56
N GLY A 162 -7.73 -20.44 8.66
CA GLY A 162 -7.70 -19.23 9.49
C GLY A 162 -6.59 -18.24 9.16
N ARG A 163 -6.35 -17.31 10.08
CA ARG A 163 -5.23 -16.36 10.00
C ARG A 163 -3.90 -17.09 10.18
N ARG A 164 -3.03 -17.00 9.17
CA ARG A 164 -1.69 -17.61 9.20
C ARG A 164 -0.68 -16.67 9.85
N LYS A 165 0.15 -17.23 10.73
CA LYS A 165 1.38 -16.56 11.21
C LYS A 165 2.48 -16.68 10.14
N PRO A 166 3.18 -15.58 9.80
CA PRO A 166 4.36 -15.63 8.94
C PRO A 166 5.46 -16.54 9.53
N ALA A 167 6.35 -17.05 8.68
CA ALA A 167 7.48 -17.88 9.11
C ALA A 167 8.41 -17.13 10.09
N ASP A 168 8.65 -15.84 9.83
CA ASP A 168 9.49 -14.96 10.66
C ASP A 168 8.69 -14.25 11.76
N TRP A 169 7.59 -14.84 12.25
CA TRP A 169 6.81 -14.24 13.35
C TRP A 169 7.55 -14.36 14.67
N VAL A 170 7.66 -13.24 15.41
CA VAL A 170 8.37 -13.16 16.69
C VAL A 170 7.42 -12.68 17.79
N ASP A 171 7.36 -13.43 18.90
CA ASP A 171 6.63 -13.03 20.11
C ASP A 171 7.50 -12.12 20.99
N VAL A 172 7.16 -10.84 21.03
CA VAL A 172 7.89 -9.84 21.83
C VAL A 172 7.66 -10.01 23.34
N PHE A 173 6.50 -10.50 23.77
CA PHE A 173 6.17 -10.64 25.20
C PHE A 173 6.87 -11.85 25.82
N VAL A 174 6.92 -12.98 25.11
CA VAL A 174 7.71 -14.15 25.52
C VAL A 174 9.21 -13.80 25.57
N ASN A 175 9.68 -13.02 24.59
CA ASN A 175 11.07 -12.59 24.56
C ASN A 175 11.43 -11.61 25.70
N SER A 176 10.51 -10.74 26.12
CA SER A 176 10.75 -9.85 27.26
C SER A 176 10.74 -10.62 28.58
N SER A 177 9.77 -11.51 28.80
CA SER A 177 9.70 -12.30 30.05
C SER A 177 10.90 -13.23 30.22
N SER A 178 11.41 -13.80 29.12
CA SER A 178 12.60 -14.65 29.11
C SER A 178 13.89 -13.87 29.41
N LYS A 179 13.95 -12.58 29.06
CA LYS A 179 15.09 -11.69 29.38
C LYS A 179 15.04 -11.21 30.83
N GLU A 180 13.86 -10.98 31.38
CA GLU A 180 13.68 -10.63 32.80
C GLU A 180 14.04 -11.79 33.72
N SER A 181 13.60 -13.02 33.39
CA SER A 181 13.99 -14.22 34.15
C SER A 181 15.50 -14.50 34.06
N ALA A 182 16.12 -14.31 32.88
CA ALA A 182 17.57 -14.43 32.72
C ALA A 182 18.37 -13.36 33.49
N LYS A 183 17.87 -12.11 33.59
CA LYS A 183 18.47 -11.07 34.44
C LYS A 183 18.29 -11.35 35.93
N ALA A 184 17.13 -11.88 36.34
CA ALA A 184 16.86 -12.23 37.73
C ALA A 184 17.71 -13.42 38.21
N SER A 185 18.04 -14.38 37.34
CA SER A 185 18.97 -15.47 37.66
C SER A 185 20.45 -15.07 37.64
N ALA A 186 20.82 -13.99 36.96
CA ALA A 186 22.19 -13.47 36.93
C ALA A 186 22.50 -12.49 38.08
N SER A 187 21.49 -12.13 38.87
CA SER A 187 21.59 -11.22 40.02
C SER A 187 21.50 -11.93 41.39
N LYS A 188 21.53 -13.26 41.41
CA LYS A 188 21.66 -14.11 42.61
C LYS A 188 22.96 -14.89 42.54
#